data_AF-A0A382R2W2-F1
#
_entry.id   AF-A0A382R2W2-F1
#
_cell.length_a   1.000
_cell.length_b   1.000
_cell.length_c   1.000
_cell.angle_alpha   90.00
_cell.angle_beta   90.00
_cell.angle_gamma   90.00
#
_symmetry.space_group_name_H-M   'P 1'
#
loop_
_entity.id
_entity.type
_entity.pdbx_description
1 polymer ?
#
loop_
_entity_poly.entity_id
_entity_poly.type
_entity_poly.pdbx_seq_one_letter_code
_entity_poly.pdbx_strand_id
1 'polypeptide(L)' 'MVVVTIDYTNVMYADFTIVALTFLAAIFWREQRGYLFGFGGLYLMATIGFHFGIFPDQVF' A
#
# COMPACT_ATOMS: atom_id res chain seq x y z
N MET A 1 -17.18 -5.88 28.85
CA MET A 1 -16.79 -5.47 27.48
C MET A 1 -15.39 -6.02 27.23
N VAL A 2 -15.25 -7.03 26.38
CA VAL A 2 -13.94 -7.54 25.96
C VAL A 2 -13.51 -6.69 24.78
N VAL A 3 -12.45 -5.90 24.92
CA VAL A 3 -11.85 -5.17 23.80
C VAL A 3 -11.02 -6.18 23.03
N VAL A 4 -11.43 -6.51 21.81
CA VAL A 4 -10.65 -7.32 20.87
C VAL A 4 -9.82 -6.37 20.04
N THR A 5 -8.50 -6.37 20.24
CA THR A 5 -7.55 -5.70 19.36
C THR A 5 -7.31 -6.59 18.14
N ILE A 6 -7.72 -6.12 16.96
CA ILE A 6 -7.41 -6.75 15.68
C ILE A 6 -6.02 -6.26 15.25
N ASP A 7 -5.07 -7.18 15.09
CA ASP A 7 -3.75 -6.87 14.54
C ASP A 7 -3.83 -6.74 13.02
N TYR A 8 -3.64 -5.52 12.51
CA TYR A 8 -3.66 -5.20 11.08
C TYR A 8 -2.25 -5.20 10.44
N THR A 9 -1.24 -5.66 11.16
CA THR A 9 0.15 -5.69 10.67
C THR A 9 0.30 -6.59 9.43
N ASN A 10 -0.47 -7.66 9.34
CA ASN A 10 -0.54 -8.52 8.16
C ASN A 10 -1.05 -7.79 6.90
N VAL A 11 -2.04 -6.90 7.05
CA VAL A 11 -2.57 -6.07 5.96
C VAL A 11 -1.51 -5.08 5.49
N MET A 12 -0.82 -4.43 6.44
CA MET A 12 0.30 -3.56 6.14
C MET A 12 1.37 -4.27 5.30
N TYR A 13 1.79 -5.48 5.70
CA TYR A 13 2.77 -6.26 4.93
C TYR A 13 2.26 -6.65 3.54
N ALA A 14 0.98 -6.97 3.40
CA ALA A 14 0.39 -7.31 2.10
C ALA A 14 0.44 -6.11 1.16
N ASP A 15 0.05 -4.91 1.63
CA ASP A 15 0.04 -3.69 0.83
C ASP A 15 1.45 -3.32 0.34
N PHE A 16 2.45 -3.36 1.23
CA PHE A 16 3.84 -3.11 0.85
C PHE A 16 4.39 -4.16 -0.13
N THR A 17 3.94 -5.41 -0.02
CA THR A 17 4.30 -6.46 -0.98
C THR A 17 3.72 -6.18 -2.36
N ILE A 18 2.46 -5.72 -2.45
CA ILE A 18 1.83 -5.34 -3.70
C ILE A 18 2.60 -4.20 -4.38
N VAL A 19 3.00 -3.17 -3.62
CA VAL A 19 3.83 -2.07 -4.13
C VAL A 19 5.15 -2.59 -4.69
N ALA A 20 5.86 -3.42 -3.91
CA ALA A 20 7.16 -3.95 -4.30
C ALA A 20 7.07 -4.78 -5.58
N LEU A 21 6.06 -5.66 -5.67
CA LEU A 21 5.82 -6.49 -6.86
C LEU A 21 5.44 -5.64 -8.08
N THR A 22 4.67 -4.57 -7.89
CA THR A 22 4.31 -3.64 -8.97
C THR A 22 5.54 -2.94 -9.55
N PHE A 23 6.44 -2.44 -8.69
CA PHE A 23 7.67 -1.82 -9.16
C PHE A 23 8.64 -2.82 -9.77
N LEU A 24 8.71 -4.04 -9.22
CA LEU A 24 9.48 -5.12 -9.83
C LEU A 24 8.94 -5.43 -11.24
N ALA A 25 7.62 -5.53 -11.41
CA ALA A 25 7.00 -5.72 -12.71
C ALA A 25 7.32 -4.54 -13.66
N ALA A 26 7.36 -3.30 -13.17
CA ALA A 26 7.70 -2.13 -13.97
C ALA A 26 9.14 -2.16 -14.54
N ILE A 27 10.07 -2.83 -13.85
CA ILE A 27 11.44 -3.02 -14.33
C ILE A 27 11.43 -3.91 -15.58
N PHE A 28 10.71 -5.03 -15.52
CA PHE A 28 10.71 -6.05 -16.58
C PHE A 28 9.73 -5.79 -17.72
N TRP A 29 8.63 -5.07 -17.47
CA TRP A 29 7.58 -4.82 -18.46
C TRP A 29 7.68 -3.41 -19.04
N ARG A 30 8.51 -3.24 -20.07
CA ARG A 30 8.84 -1.94 -20.67
C ARG A 30 7.61 -1.20 -21.22
N GLU A 31 6.70 -1.90 -21.87
CA GLU A 31 5.50 -1.35 -22.50
C GLU A 31 4.53 -0.75 -21.48
N GLN A 32 4.48 -1.33 -20.27
CA GLN A 32 3.60 -0.89 -19.18
C GLN A 32 4.33 -0.10 -18.10
N ARG A 33 5.64 0.15 -18.27
CA ARG A 33 6.50 0.72 -17.23
C ARG A 33 5.94 2.01 -16.62
N GLY A 34 5.54 2.96 -17.47
CA GLY A 34 5.01 4.25 -17.00
C GLY A 34 3.72 4.08 -16.18
N TYR A 35 2.82 3.22 -16.65
CA TYR A 35 1.58 2.89 -15.93
C TYR A 35 1.87 2.21 -14.59
N LEU A 36 2.77 1.22 -14.57
CA LEU A 36 3.13 0.47 -13.36
C LEU A 36 3.85 1.35 -12.33
N PHE A 37 4.75 2.25 -12.75
CA PHE A 37 5.35 3.23 -11.84
C PHE A 37 4.30 4.22 -11.30
N GLY A 38 3.40 4.70 -12.15
CA GLY A 38 2.32 5.60 -11.72
C GLY A 38 1.38 4.94 -10.72
N PHE A 39 0.89 3.74 -11.04
CA PHE A 39 0.02 2.96 -10.17
C PHE A 39 0.71 2.57 -8.86
N GLY A 40 1.91 1.99 -8.92
CA GLY A 40 2.66 1.60 -7.73
C GLY A 40 3.01 2.78 -6.83
N GLY A 41 3.33 3.94 -7.42
CA GLY A 41 3.58 5.18 -6.68
C GLY A 41 2.35 5.73 -5.98
N LEU A 42 1.21 5.80 -6.68
CA LEU A 42 -0.07 6.22 -6.10
C LEU A 42 -0.51 5.27 -4.98
N TYR A 43 -0.39 3.96 -5.21
CA TYR A 43 -0.74 2.95 -4.22
C TYR A 43 0.17 3.03 -2.99
N LEU A 44 1.48 3.20 -3.17
CA LEU A 44 2.41 3.43 -2.06
C LEU A 44 2.03 4.63 -1.20
N MET A 45 1.69 5.77 -1.82
CA MET A 45 1.27 6.96 -1.09
C MET A 45 -0.03 6.72 -0.30
N ALA A 46 -0.99 6.00 -0.89
CA ALA A 46 -2.21 5.61 -0.21
C ALA A 46 -1.93 4.67 0.98
N THR A 47 -1.10 3.64 0.79
CA THR A 47 -0.67 2.70 1.84
C THR A 47 0.02 3.42 2.99
N ILE A 48 0.96 4.33 2.69
CA ILE A 48 1.65 5.11 3.73
C ILE A 48 0.63 5.95 4.50
N GLY A 49 -0.24 6.67 3.81
CA GLY A 49 -1.19 7.54 4.50
C GLY A 49 -2.23 6.79 5.34
N PHE A 50 -2.64 5.60 4.92
CA PHE A 50 -3.56 4.73 5.66
C PHE A 50 -2.89 4.11 6.91
N HIS A 51 -1.69 3.56 6.78
CA HIS A 51 -1.03 2.85 7.91
C HIS A 51 -0.26 3.77 8.87
N PHE A 52 0.14 4.97 8.43
CA PHE A 52 0.90 5.92 9.25
C PHE A 52 0.13 7.20 9.60
N GLY A 53 -1.19 7.23 9.37
CA GLY A 53 -2.06 8.33 9.82
C GLY A 53 -1.74 9.68 9.17
N ILE A 54 -1.22 9.69 7.94
CA ILE A 54 -1.00 10.94 7.19
C ILE A 54 -2.35 11.47 6.64
N PHE A 55 -3.34 10.61 6.48
CA PHE A 55 -4.73 11.02 6.26
C PHE A 55 -5.44 11.07 7.62
N PRO A 56 -6.15 12.18 7.92
CA PRO A 56 -6.74 12.41 9.23
C PRO A 56 -7.68 11.25 9.58
N ASP A 57 -7.46 10.71 10.78
CA ASP A 57 -8.17 9.61 11.41
C ASP A 57 -9.65 9.68 11.07
N GLN A 58 -10.10 8.84 10.13
CA GLN A 58 -11.52 8.64 9.93
C GLN A 58 -12.01 7.92 11.19
N VAL A 59 -12.66 8.73 12.03
CA VAL A 59 -13.45 8.35 13.19
C VAL A 59 -14.34 7.16 12.80
N PHE A 60 -13.95 5.97 13.25
CA PHE A 60 -14.80 4.79 13.31
C PHE A 60 -15.10 4.49 14.78
#